data_AF-A0A657BBD9-F1
#
_entry.id   AF-A0A657BBD9-F1
#
_cell.length_a   1.000
_cell.length_b   1.000
_cell.length_c   1.000
_cell.angle_alpha   90.00
_cell.angle_beta   90.00
_cell.angle_gamma   90.00
#
_symmetry.space_group_name_H-M   'P 1'
#
loop_
_entity.id
_entity.type
_entity.pdbx_description
1 polymer ?
#
loop_
_entity_poly.entity_id
_entity_poly.type
_entity_poly.pdbx_seq_one_letter_code
_entity_poly.pdbx_strand_id
1 'polypeptide(L)'
;MGLGEFATSLLLLLSAMLGINSTPEDDHNWEILTEWTDEAHPHFVAVSDTLLSQCGSDNHWINFPVVIHGTHQIFVDNILRASYGRTDFQSSEKIYSAPQLRCSELYGSTLRWEVTSYSPYFARFNTFPSVVNTPSFDKLLFISIGSSLPFVMLAIGAIAFSLLVSTNSRFAFNFLGSCICWSIFALCMNGGAGLINLPMLYTHKIADSALWLAVLMQFRCFEINGWLNKPIQGLLVASILIALLVIALGETGDTVQFGTSIPFPALIIASVFALHHAYVSKHNHALTSLEIQINLITISVFLFTVIHDILLTIGAFDGMLIIPYGVSLTMLLLAVNANKQFTAAHQLRLRHSQLRKENINENNSGQQAEHTKGDSDEYK
;
A
#
# COMPACT_ATOMS: atom_id res chain seq x y z
N MET A 1 -5.84 19.07 26.15
CA MET A 1 -5.55 18.69 24.77
C MET A 1 -6.03 17.26 24.58
N GLY A 2 -7.03 17.05 23.73
CA GLY A 2 -7.51 15.71 23.38
C GLY A 2 -6.49 14.94 22.53
N LEU A 3 -6.63 13.62 22.42
CA LEU A 3 -5.75 12.79 21.58
C LEU A 3 -5.78 13.23 20.10
N GLY A 4 -6.96 13.64 19.61
CA GLY A 4 -7.13 14.19 18.26
C GLY A 4 -6.32 15.47 18.04
N GLU A 5 -6.47 16.47 18.91
CA GLU A 5 -5.73 17.74 18.82
C GLU A 5 -4.21 17.54 18.87
N PHE A 6 -3.73 16.61 19.72
CA PHE A 6 -2.32 16.23 19.78
C PHE A 6 -1.85 15.61 18.45
N ALA A 7 -2.60 14.64 17.94
CA ALA A 7 -2.31 13.94 16.69
C ALA A 7 -2.22 14.92 15.53
N THR A 8 -3.23 15.78 15.35
CA THR A 8 -3.27 16.81 14.32
C THR A 8 -2.07 17.75 14.44
N SER A 9 -1.79 18.28 15.63
CA SER A 9 -0.70 19.23 15.85
C SER A 9 0.67 18.63 15.51
N LEU A 10 0.92 17.39 15.93
CA LEU A 10 2.18 16.71 15.66
C LEU A 10 2.36 16.41 14.17
N LEU A 11 1.30 15.92 13.52
CA LEU A 11 1.31 15.60 12.10
C LEU A 11 1.51 16.85 11.23
N LEU A 12 0.85 17.96 11.57
CA LEU A 12 1.04 19.26 10.91
C LEU A 12 2.44 19.81 11.16
N LEU A 13 2.96 19.73 12.39
CA LEU A 13 4.32 20.16 12.72
C LEU A 13 5.36 19.42 11.88
N LEU A 14 5.23 18.09 11.77
CA LEU A 14 6.13 17.27 10.95
C LEU A 14 6.06 17.65 9.46
N SER A 15 4.87 17.98 8.95
CA SER A 15 4.69 18.43 7.57
C SER A 15 5.33 19.81 7.34
N ALA A 16 5.12 20.75 8.28
CA ALA A 16 5.68 22.09 8.23
C ALA A 16 7.22 22.09 8.33
N MET A 17 7.80 21.19 9.13
CA MET A 17 9.26 21.00 9.19
C MET A 17 9.87 20.53 7.86
N LEU A 18 9.06 19.93 6.98
CA LEU A 18 9.46 19.52 5.63
C LEU A 18 9.13 20.57 4.57
N GLY A 19 8.67 21.76 4.97
CA GLY A 19 8.32 22.86 4.07
C GLY A 19 7.01 22.66 3.32
N ILE A 20 6.11 21.81 3.84
CA ILE A 20 4.84 21.50 3.18
C ILE A 20 3.78 22.47 3.70
N ASN A 21 3.28 23.31 2.80
CA ASN A 21 2.22 24.27 3.07
C ASN A 21 0.84 23.66 2.80
N SER A 22 -0.19 24.13 3.51
CA SER A 22 -1.58 23.69 3.28
C SER A 22 -2.18 24.25 1.99
N THR A 23 -1.76 25.45 1.59
CA THR A 23 -2.21 26.12 0.37
C THR A 23 -0.97 26.56 -0.40
N PRO A 24 -0.90 26.35 -1.73
CA PRO A 24 0.21 26.82 -2.54
C PRO A 24 0.21 28.35 -2.62
N GLU A 25 1.31 28.92 -3.11
CA GLU A 25 1.34 30.36 -3.40
C GLU A 25 0.28 30.72 -4.45
N ASP A 26 -0.35 31.88 -4.28
CA ASP A 26 -1.38 32.39 -5.19
C ASP A 26 -0.81 32.55 -6.60
N ASP A 27 -1.47 31.94 -7.59
CA ASP A 27 -1.09 32.02 -9.00
C ASP A 27 -1.72 33.23 -9.72
N HIS A 28 -2.43 34.09 -8.97
CA HIS A 28 -3.18 35.27 -9.40
C HIS A 28 -4.37 35.00 -10.34
N ASN A 29 -4.69 33.74 -10.61
CA ASN A 29 -5.88 33.36 -11.39
C ASN A 29 -7.08 33.05 -10.48
N TRP A 30 -6.85 32.92 -9.18
CA TRP A 30 -7.85 32.53 -8.20
C TRP A 30 -7.97 33.55 -7.07
N GLU A 31 -9.18 34.01 -6.81
CA GLU A 31 -9.52 34.76 -5.60
C GLU A 31 -9.94 33.77 -4.51
N ILE A 32 -9.20 33.75 -3.40
CA ILE A 32 -9.54 32.95 -2.22
C ILE A 32 -10.63 33.68 -1.44
N LEU A 33 -11.84 33.13 -1.45
CA LEU A 33 -12.97 33.67 -0.67
C LEU A 33 -12.96 33.16 0.78
N THR A 34 -12.46 31.96 1.00
CA THR A 34 -12.41 31.32 2.31
C THR A 34 -11.18 30.43 2.37
N GLU A 35 -10.24 30.77 3.26
CA GLU A 35 -9.14 29.89 3.63
C GLU A 35 -9.65 28.67 4.41
N TRP A 36 -8.79 27.67 4.61
CA TRP A 36 -9.14 26.47 5.38
C TRP A 36 -9.70 26.82 6.76
N THR A 37 -10.97 26.45 6.99
CA THR A 37 -11.64 26.70 8.27
C THR A 37 -11.07 25.83 9.39
N ASP A 38 -11.07 26.36 10.63
CA ASP A 38 -10.66 25.63 11.84
C ASP A 38 -11.83 24.79 12.39
N GLU A 39 -12.27 23.82 11.59
CA GLU A 39 -13.38 22.94 11.89
C GLU A 39 -12.95 21.46 11.80
N ALA A 40 -13.79 20.55 12.31
CA ALA A 40 -13.54 19.10 12.20
C ALA A 40 -13.45 18.62 10.74
N HIS A 41 -14.16 19.29 9.84
CA HIS A 41 -14.10 19.09 8.40
C HIS A 41 -13.79 20.44 7.73
N PRO A 42 -12.50 20.79 7.56
CA PRO A 42 -12.11 22.08 7.01
C PRO A 42 -12.68 22.32 5.62
N HIS A 43 -13.09 23.55 5.38
CA HIS A 43 -13.67 24.00 4.13
C HIS A 43 -12.79 25.07 3.48
N PHE A 44 -12.70 25.06 2.15
CA PHE A 44 -11.95 26.02 1.35
C PHE A 44 -12.77 26.45 0.14
N VAL A 45 -12.76 27.74 -0.18
CA VAL A 45 -13.49 28.30 -1.33
C VAL A 45 -12.60 29.25 -2.11
N ALA A 46 -12.50 29.01 -3.41
CA ALA A 46 -11.86 29.93 -4.35
C ALA A 46 -12.71 30.13 -5.60
N VAL A 47 -12.53 31.29 -6.24
CA VAL A 47 -13.23 31.69 -7.45
C VAL A 47 -12.24 32.13 -8.52
N SER A 48 -12.53 31.81 -9.78
CA SER A 48 -11.79 32.32 -10.92
C SER A 48 -12.75 32.83 -12.00
N ASP A 49 -12.57 34.09 -12.39
CA ASP A 49 -13.28 34.72 -13.52
C ASP A 49 -12.53 34.54 -14.85
N THR A 50 -11.30 34.02 -14.81
CA THR A 50 -10.43 33.92 -15.99
C THR A 50 -10.28 32.49 -16.48
N LEU A 51 -10.38 31.47 -15.61
CA LEU A 51 -10.06 30.08 -15.98
C LEU A 51 -10.92 29.54 -17.12
N LEU A 52 -12.23 29.83 -17.14
CA LEU A 52 -13.13 29.38 -18.21
C LEU A 52 -12.79 30.04 -19.55
N SER A 53 -12.28 31.28 -19.55
CA SER A 53 -11.83 31.94 -20.78
C SER A 53 -10.59 31.27 -21.39
N GLN A 54 -9.75 30.65 -20.55
CA GLN A 54 -8.56 29.90 -20.99
C GLN A 54 -8.91 28.57 -21.65
N CYS A 55 -10.14 28.05 -21.46
CA CYS A 55 -10.56 26.80 -22.08
C CYS A 55 -10.41 26.86 -23.61
N GLY A 56 -10.75 27.96 -24.27
CA GLY A 56 -10.41 28.29 -25.68
C GLY A 56 -10.93 27.34 -26.79
N SER A 57 -10.94 26.02 -26.56
CA SER A 57 -11.40 24.94 -27.42
C SER A 57 -12.09 23.85 -26.59
N ASP A 58 -13.03 23.13 -27.22
CA ASP A 58 -13.82 22.05 -26.57
C ASP A 58 -13.00 20.82 -26.17
N ASN A 59 -11.74 20.72 -26.61
CA ASN A 59 -10.85 19.58 -26.39
C ASN A 59 -9.95 19.72 -25.15
N HIS A 60 -9.96 20.88 -24.49
CA HIS A 60 -9.21 21.10 -23.25
C HIS A 60 -9.95 20.57 -22.02
N TRP A 61 -9.22 20.42 -20.94
CA TRP A 61 -9.71 19.92 -19.66
C TRP A 61 -9.30 20.84 -18.53
N ILE A 62 -10.09 20.88 -17.47
CA ILE A 62 -9.71 21.50 -16.20
C ILE A 62 -9.30 20.38 -15.25
N ASN A 63 -8.04 20.40 -14.84
CA ASN A 63 -7.51 19.49 -13.83
C ASN A 63 -7.62 20.15 -12.46
N PHE A 64 -8.29 19.47 -11.53
CA PHE A 64 -8.30 19.85 -10.13
C PHE A 64 -7.20 19.09 -9.38
N PRO A 65 -6.61 19.71 -8.34
CA PRO A 65 -5.59 19.06 -7.52
C PRO A 65 -6.18 17.89 -6.73
N VAL A 66 -5.32 16.99 -6.28
CA VAL A 66 -5.70 15.96 -5.31
C VAL A 66 -5.90 16.61 -3.94
N VAL A 67 -7.01 16.30 -3.29
CA VAL A 67 -7.17 16.48 -1.84
C VAL A 67 -7.48 15.12 -1.24
N ILE A 68 -6.57 14.63 -0.40
CA ILE A 68 -6.69 13.31 0.24
C ILE A 68 -7.91 13.34 1.16
N HIS A 69 -8.78 12.34 1.02
CA HIS A 69 -10.04 12.25 1.76
C HIS A 69 -10.92 13.51 1.58
N GLY A 70 -10.74 14.23 0.47
CA GLY A 70 -11.46 15.46 0.16
C GLY A 70 -12.70 15.22 -0.67
N THR A 71 -13.56 16.24 -0.68
CA THR A 71 -14.69 16.35 -1.61
C THR A 71 -14.60 17.65 -2.36
N HIS A 72 -15.01 17.64 -3.62
CA HIS A 72 -14.94 18.80 -4.50
C HIS A 72 -16.32 19.11 -5.03
N GLN A 73 -16.74 20.37 -4.91
CA GLN A 73 -17.95 20.89 -5.55
C GLN A 73 -17.55 22.02 -6.49
N ILE A 74 -18.04 21.93 -7.73
CA ILE A 74 -17.62 22.81 -8.82
C ILE A 74 -18.86 23.49 -9.36
N PHE A 75 -18.89 24.81 -9.22
CA PHE A 75 -19.99 25.65 -9.63
C PHE A 75 -19.55 26.56 -10.78
N VAL A 76 -20.45 26.77 -11.72
CA VAL A 76 -20.29 27.78 -12.77
C VAL A 76 -21.45 28.74 -12.68
N ASP A 77 -21.16 30.03 -12.52
CA ASP A 77 -22.16 31.09 -12.30
C ASP A 77 -23.16 30.72 -11.18
N ASN A 78 -22.63 30.19 -10.07
CA ASN A 78 -23.39 29.68 -8.90
C ASN A 78 -24.28 28.44 -9.15
N ILE A 79 -24.20 27.81 -10.32
CA ILE A 79 -24.89 26.55 -10.61
C ILE A 79 -23.92 25.39 -10.40
N LEU A 80 -24.28 24.43 -9.56
CA LEU A 80 -23.48 23.21 -9.36
C LEU A 80 -23.40 22.42 -10.67
N ARG A 81 -22.19 22.28 -11.21
CA ARG A 81 -21.92 21.52 -12.44
C ARG A 81 -21.41 20.12 -12.16
N ALA A 82 -20.58 19.97 -11.13
CA ALA A 82 -20.05 18.66 -10.75
C ALA A 82 -19.80 18.58 -9.24
N SER A 83 -19.99 17.39 -8.70
CA SER A 83 -19.70 17.06 -7.30
C SER A 83 -18.95 15.73 -7.27
N TYR A 84 -17.86 15.69 -6.49
CA TYR A 84 -17.03 14.52 -6.31
C TYR A 84 -16.92 14.20 -4.83
N GLY A 85 -17.49 13.06 -4.44
CA GLY A 85 -17.63 12.66 -3.04
C GLY A 85 -18.84 13.32 -2.35
N ARG A 86 -19.03 12.98 -1.06
CA ARG A 86 -20.11 13.48 -0.22
C ARG A 86 -19.56 14.29 0.95
N THR A 87 -20.01 15.53 1.07
CA THR A 87 -19.55 16.48 2.09
C THR A 87 -19.90 16.07 3.53
N ASP A 88 -20.85 15.14 3.71
CA ASP A 88 -21.23 14.61 5.03
C ASP A 88 -20.36 13.45 5.52
N PHE A 89 -19.48 12.91 4.65
CA PHE A 89 -18.60 11.77 4.92
C PHE A 89 -19.30 10.52 5.49
N GLN A 90 -20.62 10.41 5.31
CA GLN A 90 -21.44 9.26 5.75
C GLN A 90 -21.24 8.02 4.87
N SER A 91 -20.67 8.21 3.68
CA SER A 91 -20.27 7.14 2.76
C SER A 91 -18.92 7.47 2.12
N SER A 92 -18.01 6.49 2.13
CA SER A 92 -16.73 6.58 1.43
C SER A 92 -16.92 6.32 -0.07
N GLU A 93 -17.11 7.38 -0.87
CA GLU A 93 -17.26 7.22 -2.33
C GLU A 93 -15.93 7.31 -3.09
N LYS A 94 -15.03 8.24 -2.70
CA LYS A 94 -13.68 8.41 -3.31
C LYS A 94 -12.70 8.95 -2.26
N ILE A 95 -11.67 8.16 -1.95
CA ILE A 95 -10.65 8.50 -0.92
C ILE A 95 -9.56 9.42 -1.50
N TYR A 96 -9.22 9.27 -2.78
CA TYR A 96 -8.31 10.18 -3.49
C TYR A 96 -9.09 10.78 -4.68
N SER A 97 -9.65 11.96 -4.49
CA SER A 97 -10.35 12.68 -5.56
C SER A 97 -9.41 13.69 -6.21
N ALA A 98 -9.27 13.58 -7.53
CA ALA A 98 -8.66 14.60 -8.36
C ALA A 98 -9.52 14.80 -9.61
N PRO A 99 -10.60 15.59 -9.50
CA PRO A 99 -11.54 15.80 -10.59
C PRO A 99 -10.87 16.24 -11.89
N GLN A 100 -11.44 15.77 -13.00
CA GLN A 100 -11.10 16.23 -14.34
C GLN A 100 -12.41 16.49 -15.07
N LEU A 101 -12.59 17.71 -15.55
CA LEU A 101 -13.77 18.12 -16.29
C LEU A 101 -13.38 18.58 -17.68
N ARG A 102 -14.16 18.19 -18.69
CA ARG A 102 -13.96 18.72 -20.04
C ARG A 102 -14.42 20.17 -20.06
N CYS A 103 -13.67 21.03 -20.74
CA CYS A 103 -14.09 22.40 -20.95
C CYS A 103 -15.44 22.50 -21.67
N SER A 104 -15.74 21.55 -22.57
CA SER A 104 -17.04 21.44 -23.25
C SER A 104 -18.22 21.13 -22.32
N GLU A 105 -17.99 20.74 -21.07
CA GLU A 105 -19.06 20.49 -20.09
C GLU A 105 -19.32 21.73 -19.20
N LEU A 106 -18.50 22.77 -19.34
CA LEU A 106 -18.50 23.95 -18.49
C LEU A 106 -18.78 25.21 -19.32
N TYR A 107 -20.01 25.72 -19.22
CA TYR A 107 -20.43 26.96 -19.87
C TYR A 107 -20.81 28.01 -18.82
N GLY A 108 -20.16 29.18 -18.89
CA GLY A 108 -20.40 30.33 -18.05
C GLY A 108 -19.18 31.26 -17.96
N SER A 109 -19.21 32.20 -17.01
CA SER A 109 -18.15 33.19 -16.80
C SER A 109 -17.27 32.90 -15.60
N THR A 110 -17.88 32.55 -14.48
CA THR A 110 -17.20 32.46 -13.20
C THR A 110 -17.20 31.02 -12.71
N LEU A 111 -16.01 30.48 -12.47
CA LEU A 111 -15.83 29.16 -11.87
C LEU A 111 -15.60 29.32 -10.37
N ARG A 112 -16.42 28.63 -9.56
CA ARG A 112 -16.24 28.56 -8.12
C ARG A 112 -15.94 27.13 -7.70
N TRP A 113 -14.84 26.96 -7.01
CA TRP A 113 -14.36 25.68 -6.53
C TRP A 113 -14.44 25.66 -5.00
N GLU A 114 -15.22 24.71 -4.49
CA GLU A 114 -15.32 24.43 -3.07
C GLU A 114 -14.70 23.08 -2.77
N VAL A 115 -13.97 23.02 -1.67
CA VAL A 115 -13.37 21.79 -1.14
C VAL A 115 -13.74 21.63 0.31
N THR A 116 -14.14 20.41 0.68
CA THR A 116 -14.25 20.03 2.09
C THR A 116 -13.33 18.85 2.35
N SER A 117 -12.45 18.97 3.34
CA SER A 117 -11.55 17.90 3.75
C SER A 117 -12.15 17.09 4.89
N TYR A 118 -11.93 15.78 4.86
CA TYR A 118 -12.36 14.87 5.92
C TYR A 118 -11.66 15.16 7.26
N SER A 119 -10.44 15.69 7.25
CA SER A 119 -9.75 16.04 8.49
C SER A 119 -8.75 17.20 8.32
N PRO A 120 -8.48 17.96 9.38
CA PRO A 120 -7.46 19.01 9.43
C PRO A 120 -6.11 18.61 8.84
N TYR A 121 -5.61 17.41 9.13
CA TYR A 121 -4.34 16.97 8.56
C TYR A 121 -4.36 16.93 7.02
N PHE A 122 -5.47 16.52 6.42
CA PHE A 122 -5.57 16.41 4.97
C PHE A 122 -6.10 17.67 4.28
N ALA A 123 -6.34 18.76 5.02
CA ALA A 123 -6.77 20.05 4.48
C ALA A 123 -5.61 20.75 3.78
N ARG A 124 -5.19 20.21 2.64
CA ARG A 124 -4.12 20.73 1.82
C ARG A 124 -4.24 20.36 0.35
N PHE A 125 -3.65 21.17 -0.52
CA PHE A 125 -3.41 20.86 -1.93
C PHE A 125 -2.13 21.56 -2.41
N ASN A 126 -1.58 21.09 -3.53
CA ASN A 126 -0.27 21.56 -4.02
C ASN A 126 -0.35 22.51 -5.21
N THR A 127 -1.48 22.57 -5.91
CA THR A 127 -1.69 23.43 -7.08
C THR A 127 -3.13 23.90 -7.16
N PHE A 128 -3.37 25.10 -7.70
CA PHE A 128 -4.73 25.50 -8.06
C PHE A 128 -5.23 24.76 -9.31
N PRO A 129 -6.55 24.64 -9.51
CA PRO A 129 -7.06 24.03 -10.72
C PRO A 129 -6.63 24.80 -11.96
N SER A 130 -6.24 24.07 -13.00
CA SER A 130 -5.61 24.63 -14.20
C SER A 130 -6.12 23.96 -15.47
N VAL A 131 -6.12 24.72 -16.58
CA VAL A 131 -6.48 24.20 -17.91
C VAL A 131 -5.31 23.42 -18.49
N VAL A 132 -5.60 22.22 -18.99
CA VAL A 132 -4.64 21.32 -19.63
C VAL A 132 -5.17 20.82 -20.97
N ASN A 133 -4.24 20.50 -21.87
CA ASN A 133 -4.59 20.03 -23.22
C ASN A 133 -5.11 18.59 -23.24
N THR A 134 -4.66 17.75 -22.30
CA THR A 134 -5.02 16.34 -22.21
C THR A 134 -5.34 15.99 -20.76
N PRO A 135 -6.29 15.07 -20.52
CA PRO A 135 -6.52 14.58 -19.17
C PRO A 135 -5.25 13.85 -18.71
N SER A 136 -4.85 14.06 -17.47
CA SER A 136 -3.76 13.30 -16.85
C SER A 136 -4.10 11.79 -16.91
N PHE A 137 -3.34 11.06 -17.73
CA PHE A 137 -3.49 9.61 -17.92
C PHE A 137 -3.31 8.85 -16.59
N ASP A 138 -2.50 9.42 -15.70
CA ASP A 138 -2.20 8.87 -14.39
C ASP A 138 -3.45 8.77 -13.50
N LYS A 139 -4.37 9.73 -13.63
CA LYS A 139 -5.64 9.78 -12.88
C LYS A 139 -6.67 8.75 -13.41
N LEU A 140 -6.64 8.42 -14.70
CA LEU A 140 -7.49 7.39 -15.31
C LEU A 140 -7.00 5.96 -15.02
N LEU A 141 -5.68 5.75 -15.05
CA LEU A 141 -5.04 4.50 -14.63
C LEU A 141 -5.34 4.18 -13.16
N PHE A 142 -5.31 5.21 -12.29
CA PHE A 142 -5.61 5.06 -10.87
C PHE A 142 -6.97 4.39 -10.60
N ILE A 143 -8.05 4.88 -11.22
CA ILE A 143 -9.40 4.32 -11.04
C ILE A 143 -9.50 2.88 -11.57
N SER A 144 -8.94 2.64 -12.75
CA SER A 144 -9.03 1.33 -13.43
C SER A 144 -8.21 0.25 -12.71
N ILE A 145 -7.06 0.62 -12.17
CA ILE A 145 -6.13 -0.33 -11.54
C ILE A 145 -6.40 -0.47 -10.05
N GLY A 146 -6.81 0.61 -9.37
CA GLY A 146 -7.32 0.53 -8.01
C GLY A 146 -8.48 -0.46 -7.89
N SER A 147 -9.39 -0.47 -8.86
CA SER A 147 -10.54 -1.39 -8.89
C SER A 147 -10.16 -2.85 -9.17
N SER A 148 -9.06 -3.10 -9.90
CA SER A 148 -8.62 -4.46 -10.25
C SER A 148 -7.59 -5.05 -9.28
N LEU A 149 -6.88 -4.20 -8.51
CA LEU A 149 -5.85 -4.63 -7.58
C LEU A 149 -6.32 -5.69 -6.57
N PRO A 150 -7.50 -5.55 -5.92
CA PRO A 150 -7.95 -6.53 -4.94
C PRO A 150 -8.01 -7.95 -5.53
N PHE A 151 -8.47 -8.07 -6.77
CA PHE A 151 -8.57 -9.34 -7.48
C PHE A 151 -7.20 -9.89 -7.86
N VAL A 152 -6.29 -9.03 -8.32
CA VAL A 152 -4.90 -9.43 -8.64
C VAL A 152 -4.19 -9.95 -7.38
N MET A 153 -4.32 -9.26 -6.25
CA MET A 153 -3.76 -9.70 -4.97
C MET A 153 -4.32 -11.03 -4.50
N LEU A 154 -5.64 -11.22 -4.57
CA LEU A 154 -6.27 -12.51 -4.22
C LEU A 154 -5.80 -13.63 -5.14
N ALA A 155 -5.67 -13.38 -6.46
CA ALA A 155 -5.18 -14.36 -7.42
C ALA A 155 -3.73 -14.77 -7.13
N ILE A 156 -2.83 -13.80 -6.91
CA ILE A 156 -1.43 -14.05 -6.52
C ILE A 156 -1.38 -14.86 -5.22
N GLY A 157 -2.18 -14.47 -4.21
CA GLY A 157 -2.28 -15.17 -2.93
C GLY A 157 -2.72 -16.62 -3.08
N ALA A 158 -3.80 -16.88 -3.83
CA ALA A 158 -4.36 -18.22 -4.03
C ALA A 158 -3.42 -19.14 -4.82
N ILE A 159 -2.79 -18.62 -5.88
CA ILE A 159 -1.81 -19.36 -6.68
C ILE A 159 -0.60 -19.71 -5.82
N ALA A 160 0.00 -18.72 -5.15
CA ALA A 160 1.15 -18.95 -4.29
C ALA A 160 0.84 -19.92 -3.14
N PHE A 161 -0.34 -19.81 -2.52
CA PHE A 161 -0.77 -20.73 -1.47
C PHE A 161 -0.83 -22.17 -1.98
N SER A 162 -1.46 -22.39 -3.14
CA SER A 162 -1.59 -23.72 -3.75
C SER A 162 -0.23 -24.36 -4.07
N LEU A 163 0.74 -23.56 -4.50
CA LEU A 163 2.10 -24.02 -4.82
C LEU A 163 2.96 -24.26 -3.56
N LEU A 164 2.79 -23.44 -2.53
CA LEU A 164 3.72 -23.37 -1.40
C LEU A 164 3.22 -24.08 -0.13
N VAL A 165 1.92 -24.36 0.00
CA VAL A 165 1.38 -24.92 1.26
C VAL A 165 1.99 -26.28 1.62
N SER A 166 2.28 -27.11 0.63
CA SER A 166 2.89 -28.44 0.82
C SER A 166 4.38 -28.37 1.14
N THR A 167 5.08 -27.32 0.67
CA THR A 167 6.54 -27.17 0.83
C THR A 167 6.91 -26.34 2.06
N ASN A 168 6.17 -25.26 2.32
CA ASN A 168 6.32 -24.39 3.48
C ASN A 168 4.99 -23.72 3.85
N SER A 169 4.16 -24.42 4.63
CA SER A 169 2.85 -23.94 5.06
C SER A 169 2.90 -22.61 5.82
N ARG A 170 3.91 -22.40 6.68
CA ARG A 170 4.07 -21.15 7.43
C ARG A 170 4.23 -19.95 6.50
N PHE A 171 5.07 -20.08 5.47
CA PHE A 171 5.21 -19.03 4.47
C PHE A 171 3.90 -18.83 3.70
N ALA A 172 3.28 -19.92 3.23
CA ALA A 172 2.05 -19.86 2.44
C ALA A 172 0.91 -19.13 3.17
N PHE A 173 0.70 -19.40 4.46
CA PHE A 173 -0.33 -18.72 5.25
C PHE A 173 -0.05 -17.23 5.49
N ASN A 174 1.19 -16.86 5.82
CA ASN A 174 1.56 -15.44 5.98
C ASN A 174 1.43 -14.70 4.63
N PHE A 175 1.87 -15.32 3.54
CA PHE A 175 1.77 -14.75 2.21
C PHE A 175 0.31 -14.55 1.79
N LEU A 176 -0.54 -15.56 1.95
CA LEU A 176 -1.97 -15.45 1.65
C LEU A 176 -2.65 -14.38 2.51
N GLY A 177 -2.36 -14.36 3.83
CA GLY A 177 -2.88 -13.34 4.74
C GLY A 177 -2.47 -11.93 4.33
N SER A 178 -1.21 -11.75 3.91
CA SER A 178 -0.71 -10.49 3.37
C SER A 178 -1.48 -10.07 2.12
N CYS A 179 -1.68 -10.97 1.16
CA CYS A 179 -2.44 -10.69 -0.06
C CYS A 179 -3.90 -10.29 0.26
N ILE A 180 -4.58 -11.02 1.15
CA ILE A 180 -5.95 -10.70 1.57
C ILE A 180 -6.03 -9.30 2.19
N CYS A 181 -5.10 -8.97 3.08
CA CYS A 181 -5.09 -7.66 3.74
C CYS A 181 -4.78 -6.53 2.76
N TRP A 182 -3.82 -6.71 1.83
CA TRP A 182 -3.59 -5.75 0.74
C TRP A 182 -4.82 -5.58 -0.17
N SER A 183 -5.58 -6.64 -0.44
CA SER A 183 -6.84 -6.55 -1.17
C SER A 183 -7.90 -5.72 -0.43
N ILE A 184 -8.02 -5.91 0.89
CA ILE A 184 -8.96 -5.13 1.72
C ILE A 184 -8.58 -3.65 1.72
N PHE A 185 -7.29 -3.35 1.91
CA PHE A 185 -6.76 -1.98 1.83
C PHE A 185 -7.15 -1.34 0.49
N ALA A 186 -6.86 -1.99 -0.64
CA ALA A 186 -7.16 -1.44 -1.96
C ALA A 186 -8.65 -1.32 -2.29
N LEU A 187 -9.50 -2.21 -1.76
CA LEU A 187 -10.95 -2.04 -1.86
C LEU A 187 -11.39 -0.76 -1.15
N CYS A 188 -10.90 -0.54 0.07
CA CYS A 188 -11.26 0.65 0.84
C CYS A 188 -10.80 1.94 0.14
N MET A 189 -9.57 1.96 -0.39
CA MET A 189 -8.97 3.11 -1.11
C MET A 189 -9.78 3.59 -2.32
N ASN A 190 -10.59 2.73 -2.93
CA ASN A 190 -11.45 3.08 -4.08
C ASN A 190 -12.92 3.30 -3.69
N GLY A 191 -13.21 3.54 -2.41
CA GLY A 191 -14.60 3.63 -1.93
C GLY A 191 -15.38 2.33 -2.16
N GLY A 192 -14.68 1.19 -2.14
CA GLY A 192 -15.23 -0.12 -2.46
C GLY A 192 -15.75 -0.29 -3.88
N ALA A 193 -15.46 0.62 -4.83
CA ALA A 193 -16.12 0.68 -6.14
C ALA A 193 -17.67 0.69 -6.02
N GLY A 194 -18.20 1.29 -4.95
CA GLY A 194 -19.64 1.28 -4.63
C GLY A 194 -20.14 0.02 -3.91
N LEU A 195 -19.26 -0.96 -3.63
CA LEU A 195 -19.61 -2.18 -2.87
C LEU A 195 -19.59 -1.95 -1.35
N ILE A 196 -18.89 -0.91 -0.89
CA ILE A 196 -18.72 -0.61 0.54
C ILE A 196 -19.40 0.73 0.83
N ASN A 197 -20.59 0.66 1.44
CA ASN A 197 -21.31 1.83 1.94
C ASN A 197 -21.10 1.95 3.45
N LEU A 198 -19.91 2.40 3.85
CA LEU A 198 -19.54 2.64 5.24
C LEU A 198 -19.16 4.12 5.44
N PRO A 199 -19.35 4.68 6.65
CA PRO A 199 -18.86 6.01 6.96
C PRO A 199 -17.35 6.10 6.78
N MET A 200 -16.86 7.26 6.34
CA MET A 200 -15.46 7.46 5.97
C MET A 200 -14.49 7.08 7.09
N LEU A 201 -14.84 7.36 8.35
CA LEU A 201 -14.03 6.97 9.51
C LEU A 201 -13.84 5.45 9.62
N TYR A 202 -14.90 4.66 9.41
CA TYR A 202 -14.80 3.20 9.47
C TYR A 202 -14.01 2.65 8.28
N THR A 203 -14.23 3.18 7.09
CA THR A 203 -13.46 2.80 5.90
C THR A 203 -11.97 3.08 6.11
N HIS A 204 -11.61 4.25 6.64
CA HIS A 204 -10.23 4.63 6.96
C HIS A 204 -9.61 3.67 8.00
N LYS A 205 -10.32 3.36 9.09
CA LYS A 205 -9.86 2.38 10.09
C LYS A 205 -9.59 0.99 9.50
N ILE A 206 -10.52 0.50 8.66
CA ILE A 206 -10.40 -0.82 8.03
C ILE A 206 -9.22 -0.82 7.05
N ALA A 207 -9.10 0.22 6.22
CA ALA A 207 -8.01 0.37 5.27
C ALA A 207 -6.66 0.30 5.99
N ASP A 208 -6.46 1.13 7.00
CA ASP A 208 -5.17 1.29 7.66
C ASP A 208 -4.83 0.09 8.55
N SER A 209 -5.84 -0.53 9.16
CA SER A 209 -5.65 -1.80 9.87
C SER A 209 -5.21 -2.90 8.91
N ALA A 210 -5.85 -2.99 7.74
CA ALA A 210 -5.51 -3.96 6.71
C ALA A 210 -4.11 -3.70 6.14
N LEU A 211 -3.73 -2.44 5.90
CA LEU A 211 -2.38 -2.04 5.51
C LEU A 211 -1.34 -2.60 6.49
N TRP A 212 -1.50 -2.34 7.79
CA TRP A 212 -0.51 -2.76 8.78
C TRP A 212 -0.48 -4.27 9.01
N LEU A 213 -1.62 -4.94 8.95
CA LEU A 213 -1.66 -6.41 8.97
C LEU A 213 -1.00 -7.02 7.74
N ALA A 214 -1.19 -6.41 6.55
CA ALA A 214 -0.54 -6.87 5.33
C ALA A 214 0.99 -6.76 5.46
N VAL A 215 1.49 -5.59 5.86
CA VAL A 215 2.92 -5.35 6.09
C VAL A 215 3.48 -6.32 7.14
N LEU A 216 2.78 -6.53 8.25
CA LEU A 216 3.20 -7.47 9.30
C LEU A 216 3.41 -8.88 8.73
N MET A 217 2.43 -9.39 7.98
CA MET A 217 2.49 -10.73 7.39
C MET A 217 3.54 -10.83 6.29
N GLN A 218 3.72 -9.78 5.49
CA GLN A 218 4.77 -9.70 4.48
C GLN A 218 6.17 -9.73 5.11
N PHE A 219 6.39 -9.01 6.21
CA PHE A 219 7.68 -9.02 6.92
C PHE A 219 7.92 -10.34 7.65
N ARG A 220 6.87 -11.06 8.06
CA ARG A 220 7.02 -12.46 8.50
C ARG A 220 7.52 -13.35 7.37
N CYS A 221 7.10 -13.14 6.13
CA CYS A 221 7.69 -13.83 4.98
C CYS A 221 9.18 -13.49 4.80
N PHE A 222 9.58 -12.24 5.05
CA PHE A 222 11.00 -11.84 5.02
C PHE A 222 11.82 -12.50 6.14
N GLU A 223 11.28 -12.61 7.35
CA GLU A 223 11.90 -13.36 8.45
C GLU A 223 12.05 -14.85 8.09
N ILE A 224 11.01 -15.49 7.54
CA ILE A 224 11.05 -16.90 7.13
C ILE A 224 12.10 -17.15 6.05
N ASN A 225 12.27 -16.21 5.11
CA ASN A 225 13.32 -16.24 4.09
C ASN A 225 14.71 -15.84 4.63
N GLY A 226 14.83 -15.53 5.92
CA GLY A 226 16.10 -15.16 6.56
C GLY A 226 16.62 -13.78 6.17
N TRP A 227 15.76 -12.88 5.67
CA TRP A 227 16.14 -11.50 5.33
C TRP A 227 16.08 -10.56 6.54
N LEU A 228 15.29 -10.93 7.55
CA LEU A 228 15.12 -10.15 8.77
C LEU A 228 15.47 -10.99 9.99
N ASN A 229 16.04 -10.36 11.02
CA ASN A 229 16.28 -11.00 12.31
C ASN A 229 15.09 -10.79 13.27
N LYS A 230 15.02 -11.61 14.31
CA LYS A 230 13.92 -11.56 15.30
C LYS A 230 13.82 -10.22 16.06
N PRO A 231 14.93 -9.56 16.47
CA PRO A 231 14.85 -8.27 17.15
C PRO A 231 14.19 -7.17 16.31
N ILE A 232 14.57 -7.05 15.04
CA ILE A 232 14.00 -6.03 14.14
C ILE A 232 12.55 -6.37 13.81
N GLN A 233 12.22 -7.66 13.63
CA GLN A 233 10.83 -8.09 13.50
C GLN A 233 10.01 -7.74 14.75
N GLY A 234 10.59 -7.93 15.94
CA GLY A 234 9.95 -7.60 17.22
C GLY A 234 9.64 -6.11 17.35
N LEU A 235 10.57 -5.24 16.96
CA LEU A 235 10.35 -3.79 16.91
C LEU A 235 9.18 -3.42 15.98
N LEU A 236 9.16 -3.99 14.77
CA LEU A 236 8.09 -3.74 13.80
C LEU A 236 6.73 -4.26 14.28
N VAL A 237 6.70 -5.45 14.91
CA VAL A 237 5.46 -5.99 15.50
C VAL A 237 4.95 -5.07 16.60
N ALA A 238 5.83 -4.61 17.50
CA ALA A 238 5.44 -3.73 18.59
C ALA A 238 4.87 -2.39 18.09
N SER A 239 5.52 -1.76 17.10
CA SER A 239 5.02 -0.51 16.51
C SER A 239 3.67 -0.70 15.81
N ILE A 240 3.50 -1.80 15.07
CA ILE A 240 2.23 -2.13 14.41
C ILE A 240 1.12 -2.39 15.43
N LEU A 241 1.37 -3.10 16.53
CA LEU A 241 0.36 -3.33 17.57
C LEU A 241 -0.10 -2.03 18.23
N ILE A 242 0.83 -1.10 18.48
CA ILE A 242 0.50 0.23 18.99
C ILE A 242 -0.35 0.99 17.96
N ALA A 243 0.05 0.97 16.69
CA ALA A 243 -0.70 1.61 15.60
C ALA A 243 -2.13 1.07 15.49
N LEU A 244 -2.30 -0.24 15.47
CA LEU A 244 -3.62 -0.88 15.40
C LEU A 244 -4.51 -0.49 16.58
N LEU A 245 -3.95 -0.35 17.78
CA LEU A 245 -4.69 0.12 18.95
C LEU A 245 -5.16 1.57 18.77
N VAL A 246 -4.27 2.46 18.31
CA VAL A 246 -4.59 3.88 18.06
C VAL A 246 -5.64 4.01 16.95
N ILE A 247 -5.51 3.25 15.85
CA ILE A 247 -6.47 3.22 14.74
C ILE A 247 -7.83 2.73 15.22
N ALA A 248 -7.88 1.62 15.95
CA ALA A 248 -9.14 1.04 16.43
C ALA A 248 -9.89 2.01 17.36
N LEU A 249 -9.17 2.64 18.29
CA LEU A 249 -9.74 3.56 19.29
C LEU A 249 -9.92 5.00 18.79
N GLY A 250 -9.36 5.37 17.64
CA GLY A 250 -9.42 6.74 17.13
C GLY A 250 -10.82 7.21 16.82
N GLU A 251 -11.24 8.35 17.34
CA GLU A 251 -12.59 8.90 17.09
C GLU A 251 -12.63 9.87 15.90
N THR A 252 -11.45 10.29 15.42
CA THR A 252 -11.29 11.26 14.32
C THR A 252 -10.37 10.72 13.24
N GLY A 253 -10.48 11.28 12.03
CA GLY A 253 -9.58 10.99 10.92
C GLY A 253 -8.11 11.21 11.25
N ASP A 254 -7.78 12.30 11.94
CA ASP A 254 -6.41 12.64 12.32
C ASP A 254 -5.82 11.64 13.32
N THR A 255 -6.63 11.12 14.25
CA THR A 255 -6.17 10.10 15.21
C THR A 255 -5.82 8.80 14.49
N VAL A 256 -6.66 8.39 13.54
CA VAL A 256 -6.42 7.21 12.71
C VAL A 256 -5.13 7.40 11.90
N GLN A 257 -4.99 8.56 11.22
CA GLN A 257 -3.81 8.88 10.43
C GLN A 257 -2.52 8.95 11.26
N PHE A 258 -2.61 9.45 12.49
CA PHE A 258 -1.48 9.43 13.42
C PHE A 258 -1.10 8.00 13.76
N GLY A 259 -2.08 7.15 14.10
CA GLY A 259 -1.87 5.73 14.30
C GLY A 259 -1.17 5.08 13.12
N THR A 260 -1.59 5.41 11.90
CA THR A 260 -0.98 4.94 10.66
C THR A 260 0.46 5.41 10.48
N SER A 261 0.80 6.59 10.98
CA SER A 261 2.16 7.11 10.84
C SER A 261 3.18 6.46 11.80
N ILE A 262 2.71 5.86 12.91
CA ILE A 262 3.57 5.30 13.97
C ILE A 262 4.57 4.24 13.46
N PRO A 263 4.20 3.27 12.62
CA PRO A 263 5.14 2.20 12.25
C PRO A 263 6.10 2.57 11.13
N PHE A 264 5.94 3.72 10.45
CA PHE A 264 6.81 4.11 9.32
C PHE A 264 8.32 4.08 9.64
N PRO A 265 8.81 4.61 10.78
CA PRO A 265 10.24 4.54 11.10
C PRO A 265 10.74 3.10 11.24
N ALA A 266 9.98 2.25 11.94
CA ALA A 266 10.33 0.83 12.11
C ALA A 266 10.29 0.07 10.77
N LEU A 267 9.34 0.40 9.90
CA LEU A 267 9.21 -0.17 8.56
C LEU A 267 10.43 0.18 7.69
N ILE A 268 10.88 1.45 7.70
CA ILE A 268 12.07 1.89 6.97
C ILE A 268 13.31 1.17 7.50
N ILE A 269 13.51 1.13 8.82
CA ILE A 269 14.63 0.42 9.46
C ILE A 269 14.64 -1.06 9.05
N ALA A 270 13.48 -1.73 9.12
CA ALA A 270 13.36 -3.14 8.77
C ALA A 270 13.64 -3.38 7.28
N SER A 271 13.16 -2.50 6.40
CA SER A 271 13.37 -2.59 4.96
C SER A 271 14.84 -2.39 4.58
N VAL A 272 15.50 -1.37 5.16
CA VAL A 272 16.93 -1.10 4.94
C VAL A 272 17.78 -2.25 5.48
N PHE A 273 17.44 -2.78 6.65
CA PHE A 273 18.13 -3.95 7.20
C PHE A 273 17.98 -5.17 6.30
N ALA A 274 16.77 -5.46 5.82
CA ALA A 274 16.50 -6.55 4.89
C ALA A 274 17.31 -6.41 3.60
N LEU A 275 17.38 -5.20 3.04
CA LEU A 275 18.16 -4.89 1.85
C LEU A 275 19.66 -5.12 2.08
N HIS A 276 20.19 -4.61 3.20
CA HIS A 276 21.58 -4.82 3.59
C HIS A 276 21.90 -6.31 3.77
N HIS A 277 21.02 -7.05 4.45
CA HIS A 277 21.22 -8.48 4.66
C HIS A 277 21.17 -9.27 3.35
N ALA A 278 20.22 -8.96 2.46
CA ALA A 278 20.14 -9.55 1.12
C ALA A 278 21.40 -9.25 0.29
N TYR A 279 21.96 -8.03 0.41
CA TYR A 279 23.20 -7.64 -0.25
C TYR A 279 24.42 -8.38 0.32
N VAL A 280 24.60 -8.44 1.64
CA VAL A 280 25.75 -9.11 2.26
C VAL A 280 25.69 -10.63 2.06
N SER A 281 24.48 -11.22 2.03
CA SER A 281 24.27 -12.64 1.73
C SER A 281 24.79 -13.03 0.33
N LYS A 282 24.92 -12.08 -0.61
CA LYS A 282 25.60 -12.26 -1.90
C LYS A 282 27.03 -12.79 -1.78
N HIS A 283 27.70 -12.53 -0.66
CA HIS A 283 29.11 -12.87 -0.47
C HIS A 283 29.35 -14.17 0.31
N ASN A 284 28.29 -14.79 0.85
CA ASN A 284 28.42 -15.91 1.79
C ASN A 284 27.95 -17.30 1.27
N HIS A 285 27.85 -17.48 -0.06
CA HIS A 285 27.63 -18.77 -0.76
C HIS A 285 26.34 -19.56 -0.39
N ALA A 286 25.32 -19.51 -1.27
CA ALA A 286 24.25 -20.52 -1.44
C ALA A 286 23.24 -20.15 -2.54
N LEU A 287 23.12 -18.86 -2.89
CA LEU A 287 22.14 -18.34 -3.85
C LEU A 287 22.76 -18.07 -5.23
N THR A 288 21.98 -18.22 -6.29
CA THR A 288 22.40 -17.82 -7.64
C THR A 288 22.40 -16.29 -7.77
N SER A 289 23.19 -15.76 -8.72
CA SER A 289 23.23 -14.32 -9.01
C SER A 289 21.84 -13.74 -9.31
N LEU A 290 20.99 -14.51 -9.99
CA LEU A 290 19.61 -14.16 -10.31
C LEU A 290 18.71 -14.10 -9.06
N GLU A 291 18.86 -15.01 -8.10
CA GLU A 291 18.07 -15.00 -6.85
C GLU A 291 18.40 -13.78 -6.00
N ILE A 292 19.68 -13.44 -5.91
CA ILE A 292 20.13 -12.25 -5.20
C ILE A 292 19.56 -10.99 -5.86
N GLN A 293 19.57 -10.92 -7.20
CA GLN A 293 18.95 -9.81 -7.93
C GLN A 293 17.46 -9.71 -7.67
N ILE A 294 16.72 -10.82 -7.71
CA ILE A 294 15.28 -10.83 -7.42
C ILE A 294 15.01 -10.34 -6.00
N ASN A 295 15.78 -10.79 -5.00
CA ASN A 295 15.60 -10.37 -3.60
C ASN A 295 15.84 -8.87 -3.44
N LEU A 296 16.94 -8.34 -4.01
CA LEU A 296 17.26 -6.92 -3.96
C LEU A 296 16.20 -6.07 -4.65
N ILE A 297 15.73 -6.49 -5.84
CA ILE A 297 14.64 -5.80 -6.56
C ILE A 297 13.36 -5.84 -5.73
N THR A 298 12.99 -7.00 -5.15
CA THR A 298 11.77 -7.17 -4.35
C THR A 298 11.72 -6.18 -3.19
N ILE A 299 12.80 -6.08 -2.41
CA ILE A 299 12.90 -5.20 -1.24
C ILE A 299 13.01 -3.74 -1.68
N SER A 300 13.75 -3.45 -2.75
CA SER A 300 13.93 -2.08 -3.25
C SER A 300 12.64 -1.50 -3.82
N VAL A 301 11.88 -2.28 -4.59
CA VAL A 301 10.56 -1.90 -5.09
C VAL A 301 9.62 -1.63 -3.92
N PHE A 302 9.62 -2.50 -2.91
CA PHE A 302 8.79 -2.29 -1.73
C PHE A 302 9.15 -1.01 -0.98
N LEU A 303 10.44 -0.81 -0.68
CA LEU A 303 10.92 0.39 0.02
C LEU A 303 10.62 1.67 -0.76
N PHE A 304 10.85 1.68 -2.07
CA PHE A 304 10.51 2.80 -2.94
C PHE A 304 9.01 3.12 -2.88
N THR A 305 8.17 2.08 -2.88
CA THR A 305 6.72 2.20 -2.80
C THR A 305 6.27 2.82 -1.46
N VAL A 306 6.86 2.38 -0.35
CA VAL A 306 6.60 2.92 0.99
C VAL A 306 7.03 4.39 1.08
N ILE A 307 8.23 4.73 0.60
CA ILE A 307 8.72 6.11 0.61
C ILE A 307 7.81 7.00 -0.22
N HIS A 308 7.42 6.55 -1.42
CA HIS A 308 6.49 7.29 -2.26
C HIS A 308 5.15 7.52 -1.56
N ASP A 309 4.58 6.51 -0.90
CA ASP A 309 3.32 6.66 -0.18
C ASP A 309 3.41 7.66 0.97
N ILE A 310 4.51 7.60 1.74
CA ILE A 310 4.78 8.58 2.80
C ILE A 310 4.83 9.99 2.20
N LEU A 311 5.57 10.18 1.10
CA LEU A 311 5.70 11.48 0.43
C LEU A 311 4.37 12.02 -0.10
N LEU A 312 3.52 11.14 -0.64
CA LEU A 312 2.18 11.50 -1.13
C LEU A 312 1.26 11.86 0.05
N THR A 313 1.27 11.05 1.11
CA THR A 313 0.43 11.25 2.30
C THR A 313 0.76 12.55 3.04
N ILE A 314 2.04 12.90 3.14
CA ILE A 314 2.45 14.19 3.72
C ILE A 314 2.22 15.37 2.77
N GLY A 315 1.83 15.14 1.52
CA GLY A 315 1.62 16.21 0.53
C GLY A 315 2.90 16.76 -0.11
N ALA A 316 4.05 16.09 0.02
CA ALA A 316 5.30 16.51 -0.62
C ALA A 316 5.32 16.23 -2.13
N PHE A 317 4.38 15.42 -2.63
CA PHE A 317 4.28 15.04 -4.03
C PHE A 317 2.81 14.95 -4.46
N ASP A 318 2.47 15.57 -5.59
CA ASP A 318 1.16 15.44 -6.24
C ASP A 318 1.34 14.62 -7.51
N GLY A 319 0.98 13.33 -7.46
CA GLY A 319 1.18 12.42 -8.58
C GLY A 319 0.51 11.07 -8.39
N MET A 320 0.80 10.13 -9.29
CA MET A 320 0.15 8.81 -9.31
C MET A 320 0.42 8.04 -8.01
N LEU A 321 -0.63 7.47 -7.39
CA LEU A 321 -0.45 6.52 -6.32
C LEU A 321 0.17 5.22 -6.85
N ILE A 322 1.44 4.96 -6.55
CA ILE A 322 2.15 3.76 -7.05
C ILE A 322 1.99 2.52 -6.16
N ILE A 323 1.42 2.65 -4.95
CA ILE A 323 1.25 1.53 -4.01
C ILE A 323 0.71 0.27 -4.68
N PRO A 324 -0.38 0.35 -5.48
CA PRO A 324 -0.95 -0.83 -6.09
C PRO A 324 0.05 -1.62 -6.93
N TYR A 325 0.87 -0.92 -7.72
CA TYR A 325 1.85 -1.53 -8.61
C TYR A 325 3.03 -2.09 -7.83
N GLY A 326 3.57 -1.27 -6.94
CA GLY A 326 4.75 -1.60 -6.16
C GLY A 326 4.53 -2.84 -5.29
N VAL A 327 3.43 -2.86 -4.52
CA VAL A 327 3.07 -4.00 -3.68
C VAL A 327 2.79 -5.23 -4.54
N SER A 328 2.08 -5.10 -5.66
CA SER A 328 1.81 -6.24 -6.55
C SER A 328 3.08 -6.90 -7.04
N LEU A 329 4.01 -6.07 -7.54
CA LEU A 329 5.26 -6.54 -8.08
C LEU A 329 6.12 -7.17 -6.96
N THR A 330 6.19 -6.54 -5.79
CA THR A 330 6.88 -7.12 -4.63
C THR A 330 6.30 -8.48 -4.24
N MET A 331 4.98 -8.62 -4.14
CA MET A 331 4.35 -9.88 -3.75
C MET A 331 4.56 -10.96 -4.81
N LEU A 332 4.48 -10.62 -6.10
CA LEU A 332 4.75 -11.54 -7.19
C LEU A 332 6.20 -12.04 -7.17
N LEU A 333 7.17 -11.13 -7.07
CA LEU A 333 8.59 -11.49 -7.01
C LEU A 333 8.92 -12.32 -5.78
N LEU A 334 8.32 -11.98 -4.63
CA LEU A 334 8.45 -12.75 -3.40
C LEU A 334 7.92 -14.18 -3.56
N ALA A 335 6.76 -14.37 -4.20
CA ALA A 335 6.21 -15.69 -4.48
C ALA A 335 7.09 -16.51 -5.42
N VAL A 336 7.58 -15.90 -6.51
CA VAL A 336 8.47 -16.56 -7.48
C VAL A 336 9.75 -17.03 -6.80
N ASN A 337 10.38 -16.17 -6.01
CA ASN A 337 11.60 -16.52 -5.29
C ASN A 337 11.35 -17.62 -4.24
N ALA A 338 10.28 -17.51 -3.45
CA ALA A 338 9.92 -18.52 -2.46
C ALA A 338 9.64 -19.90 -3.09
N ASN A 339 8.91 -19.93 -4.21
CA ASN A 339 8.62 -21.17 -4.92
C ASN A 339 9.88 -21.87 -5.41
N LYS A 340 10.84 -21.10 -5.95
CA LYS A 340 12.13 -21.65 -6.39
C LYS A 340 12.90 -22.25 -5.21
N GLN A 341 13.04 -21.49 -4.12
CA GLN A 341 13.81 -21.91 -2.95
C GLN A 341 13.20 -23.12 -2.24
N PHE A 342 11.89 -23.09 -1.95
CA PHE A 342 11.23 -24.14 -1.18
C PHE A 342 11.00 -25.42 -1.99
N THR A 343 10.76 -25.32 -3.29
CA THR A 343 10.64 -26.51 -4.15
C THR A 343 11.98 -27.25 -4.26
N ALA A 344 13.08 -26.52 -4.47
CA ALA A 344 14.42 -27.11 -4.52
C ALA A 344 14.78 -27.79 -3.19
N ALA A 345 14.51 -27.12 -2.06
CA ALA A 345 14.75 -27.69 -0.74
C ALA A 345 13.88 -28.94 -0.46
N HIS A 346 12.62 -28.94 -0.89
CA HIS A 346 11.72 -30.07 -0.74
C HIS A 346 12.17 -31.28 -1.57
N GLN A 347 12.59 -31.07 -2.82
CA GLN A 347 13.13 -32.14 -3.68
C GLN A 347 14.40 -32.76 -3.10
N LEU A 348 15.30 -31.95 -2.53
CA LEU A 348 16.49 -32.45 -1.83
C LEU A 348 16.11 -33.31 -0.61
N ARG A 349 15.14 -32.88 0.19
CA ARG A 349 14.64 -33.66 1.34
C ARG A 349 14.03 -34.98 0.91
N LEU A 350 13.22 -34.99 -0.16
CA LEU A 350 12.65 -36.21 -0.71
C LEU A 350 13.74 -37.17 -1.17
N ARG A 351 14.74 -36.69 -1.91
CA ARG A 351 15.86 -37.50 -2.38
C ARG A 351 16.66 -38.09 -1.21
N HIS A 352 16.97 -37.30 -0.19
CA HIS A 352 17.64 -37.80 1.03
C HIS A 352 16.79 -38.84 1.76
N SER A 353 15.46 -38.67 1.80
CA SER A 353 14.56 -39.65 2.41
C SER A 353 14.49 -40.97 1.63
N GLN A 354 14.57 -40.90 0.29
CA GLN A 354 14.62 -42.07 -0.58
C GLN A 354 15.95 -42.82 -0.41
N LEU A 355 17.08 -42.13 -0.49
CA LEU A 355 18.41 -42.71 -0.25
C LEU A 355 18.52 -43.35 1.14
N ARG A 356 17.92 -42.74 2.17
CA ARG A 356 17.90 -43.33 3.51
C ARG A 356 17.09 -44.62 3.57
N LYS A 357 15.97 -44.69 2.86
CA LYS A 357 15.15 -45.91 2.76
C LYS A 357 15.87 -47.00 1.96
N GLU A 358 16.56 -46.65 0.88
CA GLU A 358 17.38 -47.56 0.08
C GLU A 358 18.52 -48.16 0.93
N ASN A 359 19.29 -47.33 1.64
CA ASN A 359 20.37 -47.82 2.51
C ASN A 359 19.88 -48.68 3.68
N ILE A 360 18.70 -48.41 4.24
CA ILE A 360 18.10 -49.26 5.28
C ILE A 360 17.69 -50.62 4.68
N ASN A 361 17.12 -50.62 3.47
CA ASN A 361 16.73 -51.86 2.80
C ASN A 361 17.95 -52.70 2.37
N GLU A 362 19.05 -52.07 1.92
CA GLU A 362 20.31 -52.76 1.60
C GLU A 362 20.99 -53.36 2.85
N ASN A 363 20.97 -52.66 3.99
CA ASN A 363 21.51 -53.22 5.23
C ASN A 363 20.65 -54.39 5.76
N ASN A 364 19.33 -54.33 5.59
CA ASN A 364 18.44 -55.43 5.98
C ASN A 364 18.57 -56.65 5.05
N SER A 365 18.79 -56.45 3.74
CA SER A 365 19.05 -57.56 2.81
C SER A 365 20.46 -58.13 2.98
N GLY A 366 21.46 -57.31 3.36
CA GLY A 366 22.80 -57.76 3.75
C GLY A 366 22.78 -58.64 5.01
N GLN A 367 22.02 -58.27 6.04
CA GLN A 367 21.85 -59.09 7.24
C GLN A 367 21.08 -60.40 6.98
N GLN A 368 20.12 -60.41 6.05
CA GLN A 368 19.47 -61.66 5.61
C GLN A 368 20.40 -62.57 4.80
N ALA A 369 21.33 -62.01 4.04
CA ALA A 369 22.32 -62.78 3.27
C ALA A 369 23.46 -63.34 4.15
N GLU A 370 23.86 -62.65 5.23
CA GLU A 370 24.81 -63.18 6.21
C GLU A 370 24.19 -64.29 7.08
N HIS A 371 22.90 -64.16 7.45
CA HIS A 371 22.21 -65.22 8.20
C HIS A 371 22.00 -66.51 7.38
N THR A 372 21.96 -66.44 6.05
CA THR A 372 21.85 -67.63 5.18
C THR A 372 23.19 -68.27 4.81
N LYS A 373 24.33 -67.62 5.09
CA LYS A 373 25.67 -68.20 4.95
C LYS A 373 26.24 -68.79 6.24
N GLY A 374 25.72 -68.36 7.41
CA GLY A 374 26.13 -68.90 8.72
C GLY A 374 25.51 -70.28 9.05
N ASP A 375 24.36 -70.61 8.47
CA ASP A 375 23.63 -71.87 8.77
C ASP A 375 23.98 -73.04 7.84
N SER A 376 24.95 -72.88 6.92
CA SER A 376 25.35 -73.97 6.01
C SER A 376 26.63 -74.71 6.39
N ASP A 377 27.36 -74.30 7.44
CA ASP A 377 28.65 -74.88 7.82
C ASP A 377 28.62 -75.73 9.12
N GLU A 378 27.44 -76.04 9.68
CA GLU A 378 27.32 -76.86 10.90
C GLU A 378 26.87 -78.32 10.68
N TYR A 379 26.98 -78.84 9.45
CA TYR A 379 26.82 -80.28 9.19
C TYR A 379 27.80 -80.76 8.11
N LYS A 380 29.02 -81.10 8.55
CA LYS A 380 29.79 -82.25 8.02
C LYS A 380 30.96 -82.62 8.89
#